data_AF-A0A917GUZ6-F1
#
_entry.id   AF-A0A917GUZ6-F1
#
_cell.length_a   1.000
_cell.length_b   1.000
_cell.length_c   1.000
_cell.angle_alpha   90.00
_cell.angle_beta   90.00
_cell.angle_gamma   90.00
#
_symmetry.space_group_name_H-M   'P 1'
#
loop_
_entity.id
_entity.type
_entity.pdbx_description
1 polymer ?
#
loop_
_entity_poly.entity_id
_entity_poly.type
_entity_poly.pdbx_seq_one_letter_code
_entity_poly.pdbx_strand_id
1 'polypeptide(L)'
;MAKIAIFGVGLIGGSLALCFKGKPELTVVGYSNRESSVQKYMERGVVDYATTSLKEAAEDADFIFLCVPVGMLEQYVDELGKLDLKPGCIVTDVGSTKASVVECGRRLNGRGVSFIGGHPMAGSEKSGVEAATSILFENAYYVLTPDATTQQEALDRLKALLVHTKAHIVSVDAESHDEIVGAISHLPHIIAVALVNQIRGYNEENGLYESLAAGGFRDITRIASSDPVVWRDILINNRTVLLKLLKDWQAGTEKFVHILESENGEAIEEEFKIAGEFRGRMPERRKGIILSTYECYVNVADHPGIIGSIATELGNARINLSNIRIIESREDVPGVLRLSFRTQEDLDQALVLLSPNYSVHL
;
A
#
# COMPACT_ATOMS: atom_id res chain seq x y z
N MET A 1 -21.66 -10.57 -19.88
CA MET A 1 -20.58 -10.58 -18.88
C MET A 1 -19.60 -9.51 -19.26
N ALA A 2 -19.14 -8.70 -18.30
CA ALA A 2 -18.11 -7.70 -18.54
C ALA A 2 -16.74 -8.39 -18.57
N LYS A 3 -15.93 -8.08 -19.59
CA LYS A 3 -14.58 -8.67 -19.74
C LYS A 3 -13.54 -7.76 -19.09
N ILE A 4 -12.72 -8.34 -18.21
CA ILE A 4 -11.61 -7.68 -17.52
C ILE A 4 -10.31 -8.30 -18.01
N ALA A 5 -9.47 -7.52 -18.69
CA ALA A 5 -8.15 -7.96 -19.11
C ALA A 5 -7.08 -7.45 -18.14
N ILE A 6 -6.21 -8.33 -17.64
CA ILE A 6 -5.15 -8.01 -16.68
C ILE A 6 -3.81 -8.29 -17.33
N PHE A 7 -3.06 -7.22 -17.59
CA PHE A 7 -1.76 -7.25 -18.24
C PHE A 7 -0.68 -7.31 -17.16
N GLY A 8 -0.09 -8.48 -16.96
CA GLY A 8 0.84 -8.72 -15.85
C GLY A 8 0.13 -9.25 -14.60
N VAL A 9 -0.12 -10.55 -14.56
CA VAL A 9 -0.80 -11.23 -13.44
C VAL A 9 0.21 -11.63 -12.35
N GLY A 10 0.98 -10.65 -11.86
CA GLY A 10 1.93 -10.82 -10.74
C GLY A 10 1.24 -10.80 -9.36
N LEU A 11 1.91 -10.27 -8.34
CA LEU A 11 1.29 -10.08 -7.01
C LEU A 11 0.04 -9.19 -7.12
N ILE A 12 0.18 -7.98 -7.65
CA ILE A 12 -0.89 -6.99 -7.73
C ILE A 12 -1.97 -7.44 -8.73
N GLY A 13 -1.57 -7.72 -9.97
CA GLY A 13 -2.52 -8.15 -11.02
C GLY A 13 -3.22 -9.46 -10.68
N GLY A 14 -2.52 -10.44 -10.11
CA GLY A 14 -3.15 -11.69 -9.65
C GLY A 14 -4.10 -11.49 -8.48
N SER A 15 -3.78 -10.58 -7.55
CA SER A 15 -4.69 -10.26 -6.45
C SER A 15 -5.95 -9.57 -6.95
N LEU A 16 -5.84 -8.67 -7.94
CA LEU A 16 -7.00 -8.07 -8.62
C LEU A 16 -7.84 -9.14 -9.33
N ALA A 17 -7.17 -10.03 -10.07
CA ALA A 17 -7.83 -11.14 -10.75
C ALA A 17 -8.67 -11.99 -9.78
N LEU A 18 -8.09 -12.33 -8.62
CA LEU A 18 -8.76 -13.10 -7.57
C LEU A 18 -9.93 -12.34 -6.91
N CYS A 19 -9.92 -11.00 -6.86
CA CYS A 19 -11.07 -10.23 -6.39
C CYS A 19 -12.27 -10.33 -7.36
N PHE A 20 -12.00 -10.46 -8.67
CA PHE A 20 -13.02 -10.47 -9.72
C PHE A 20 -13.46 -11.88 -10.15
N LYS A 21 -12.59 -12.88 -9.98
CA LYS A 21 -12.85 -14.24 -10.42
C LYS A 21 -14.05 -14.88 -9.71
N GLY A 22 -14.82 -15.66 -10.46
CA GLY A 22 -15.99 -16.40 -9.95
C GLY A 22 -17.24 -15.55 -9.75
N LYS A 23 -17.23 -14.28 -10.16
CA LYS A 23 -18.43 -13.44 -10.23
C LYS A 23 -19.22 -13.74 -11.52
N PRO A 24 -20.51 -14.11 -11.45
CA PRO A 24 -21.28 -14.52 -12.64
C PRO A 24 -21.33 -13.49 -13.77
N GLU A 25 -21.19 -12.22 -13.44
CA GLU A 25 -21.23 -11.09 -14.35
C GLU A 25 -19.88 -10.71 -14.97
N LEU A 26 -18.76 -11.31 -14.49
CA LEU A 26 -17.40 -10.95 -14.90
C LEU A 26 -16.68 -12.12 -15.58
N THR A 27 -15.76 -11.79 -16.48
CA THR A 27 -14.81 -12.75 -17.04
C THR A 27 -13.42 -12.13 -17.00
N VAL A 28 -12.46 -12.84 -16.40
CA VAL A 28 -11.10 -12.36 -16.18
C VAL A 28 -10.13 -13.02 -17.15
N VAL A 29 -9.46 -12.21 -17.96
CA VAL A 29 -8.44 -12.64 -18.93
C VAL A 29 -7.07 -12.16 -18.49
N GLY A 30 -6.11 -13.08 -18.34
CA GLY A 30 -4.72 -12.77 -18.04
C GLY A 30 -3.86 -12.64 -19.29
N TYR A 31 -3.03 -11.62 -19.36
CA TYR A 31 -2.03 -11.45 -20.41
C TYR A 31 -0.60 -11.51 -19.87
N SER A 32 0.28 -12.16 -20.62
CA SER A 32 1.73 -12.12 -20.45
C SER A 32 2.43 -12.44 -21.76
N ASN A 33 3.54 -11.75 -22.06
CA ASN A 33 4.39 -12.07 -23.21
C ASN A 33 5.20 -13.38 -23.06
N ARG A 34 5.12 -14.05 -21.91
CA ARG A 34 5.78 -15.33 -21.61
C ARG A 34 4.78 -16.45 -21.44
N GLU A 35 4.92 -17.50 -22.25
CA GLU A 35 4.11 -18.73 -22.20
C GLU A 35 4.14 -19.39 -20.82
N SER A 36 5.31 -19.45 -20.19
CA SER A 36 5.47 -20.02 -18.85
C SER A 36 4.67 -19.26 -17.78
N SER A 37 4.40 -17.97 -17.98
CA SER A 37 3.56 -17.20 -17.05
C SER A 37 2.08 -17.47 -17.32
N VAL A 38 1.66 -17.56 -18.58
CA VAL A 38 0.28 -17.94 -18.98
C VAL A 38 -0.12 -19.28 -18.38
N GLN A 39 0.75 -20.29 -18.50
CA GLN A 39 0.54 -21.61 -17.90
C GLN A 39 0.34 -21.53 -16.39
N LYS A 40 1.22 -20.81 -15.68
CA LYS A 40 1.10 -20.58 -14.23
C LYS A 40 -0.21 -19.90 -13.84
N TYR A 41 -0.67 -18.92 -14.62
CA TYR A 41 -1.93 -18.22 -14.32
C TYR A 41 -3.12 -19.19 -14.37
N MET A 42 -3.12 -20.10 -15.34
CA MET A 42 -4.15 -21.14 -15.50
C MET A 42 -4.05 -22.22 -14.43
N GLU A 43 -2.84 -22.73 -14.15
CA GLU A 43 -2.60 -23.76 -13.11
C GLU A 43 -3.03 -23.29 -11.72
N ARG A 44 -2.76 -22.02 -11.40
CA ARG A 44 -3.17 -21.40 -10.14
C ARG A 44 -4.63 -21.00 -10.11
N GLY A 45 -5.31 -21.07 -11.26
CA GLY A 45 -6.69 -20.67 -11.39
C GLY A 45 -6.93 -19.22 -10.96
N VAL A 46 -6.01 -18.29 -11.25
CA VAL A 46 -6.19 -16.87 -10.89
C VAL A 46 -7.05 -16.11 -11.90
N VAL A 47 -7.14 -16.61 -13.13
CA VAL A 47 -7.93 -16.03 -14.25
C VAL A 47 -8.82 -17.09 -14.87
N ASP A 48 -9.82 -16.70 -15.65
CA ASP A 48 -10.71 -17.63 -16.37
C ASP A 48 -10.09 -18.11 -17.67
N TYR A 49 -9.33 -17.23 -18.32
CA TYR A 49 -8.57 -17.50 -19.53
C TYR A 49 -7.25 -16.72 -19.50
N ALA A 50 -6.20 -17.22 -20.17
CA ALA A 50 -4.93 -16.52 -20.29
C ALA A 50 -4.34 -16.70 -21.70
N THR A 51 -3.69 -15.64 -22.21
CA THR A 51 -3.11 -15.62 -23.56
C THR A 51 -1.78 -14.85 -23.61
N THR A 52 -0.96 -15.20 -24.60
CA THR A 52 0.25 -14.44 -24.98
C THR A 52 -0.01 -13.37 -26.04
N SER A 53 -1.24 -13.31 -26.58
CA SER A 53 -1.66 -12.31 -27.57
C SER A 53 -2.24 -11.07 -26.88
N LEU A 54 -1.56 -9.93 -27.06
CA LEU A 54 -2.01 -8.65 -26.50
C LEU A 54 -3.38 -8.25 -27.07
N LYS A 55 -3.54 -8.45 -28.39
CA LYS A 55 -4.79 -8.16 -29.10
C LYS A 55 -5.96 -8.98 -28.58
N GLU A 56 -5.76 -10.29 -28.40
CA GLU A 56 -6.81 -11.20 -27.90
C GLU A 56 -7.23 -10.86 -26.46
N ALA A 57 -6.27 -10.49 -25.61
CA ALA A 57 -6.57 -10.05 -24.26
C ALA A 57 -7.42 -8.76 -24.27
N ALA A 58 -7.08 -7.79 -25.12
CA ALA A 58 -7.74 -6.48 -25.22
C ALA A 58 -9.09 -6.51 -25.96
N GLU A 59 -9.30 -7.46 -26.87
CA GLU A 59 -10.51 -7.56 -27.70
C GLU A 59 -11.78 -7.64 -26.84
N ASP A 60 -12.78 -6.81 -27.12
CA ASP A 60 -14.04 -6.72 -26.36
C ASP A 60 -13.92 -6.45 -24.85
N ALA A 61 -12.75 -6.06 -24.35
CA ALA A 61 -12.54 -5.78 -22.94
C ALA A 61 -13.33 -4.53 -22.50
N ASP A 62 -14.07 -4.65 -21.40
CA ASP A 62 -14.72 -3.52 -20.73
C ASP A 62 -13.72 -2.77 -19.83
N PHE A 63 -12.79 -3.51 -19.24
CA PHE A 63 -11.74 -2.98 -18.37
C PHE A 63 -10.40 -3.61 -18.73
N ILE A 64 -9.34 -2.79 -18.81
CA ILE A 64 -7.96 -3.23 -18.99
C ILE A 64 -7.12 -2.71 -17.83
N PHE A 65 -6.51 -3.61 -17.06
CA PHE A 65 -5.59 -3.29 -15.98
C PHE A 65 -4.15 -3.51 -16.43
N LEU A 66 -3.36 -2.44 -16.47
CA LEU A 66 -1.92 -2.48 -16.72
C LEU A 66 -1.17 -2.70 -15.39
N CYS A 67 -0.88 -3.96 -15.10
CA CYS A 67 -0.20 -4.43 -13.88
C CYS A 67 1.28 -4.77 -14.12
N VAL A 68 1.97 -3.88 -14.84
CA VAL A 68 3.39 -3.98 -15.18
C VAL A 68 4.20 -2.90 -14.46
N PRO A 69 5.54 -3.02 -14.35
CA PRO A 69 6.38 -1.97 -13.81
C PRO A 69 6.15 -0.63 -14.52
N VAL A 70 6.26 0.48 -13.78
CA VAL A 70 5.98 1.83 -14.29
C VAL A 70 6.78 2.14 -15.55
N GLY A 71 8.05 1.72 -15.61
CA GLY A 71 8.91 1.92 -16.79
C GLY A 71 8.43 1.21 -18.06
N MET A 72 7.46 0.31 -17.98
CA MET A 72 6.86 -0.39 -19.12
C MET A 72 5.48 0.16 -19.50
N LEU A 73 4.84 0.96 -18.64
CA LEU A 73 3.44 1.38 -18.84
C LEU A 73 3.25 2.13 -20.16
N GLU A 74 4.17 3.03 -20.51
CA GLU A 74 4.12 3.80 -21.75
C GLU A 74 4.08 2.91 -22.99
N GLN A 75 4.93 1.88 -23.04
CA GLN A 75 4.94 0.91 -24.13
C GLN A 75 3.58 0.21 -24.27
N TYR A 76 2.96 -0.19 -23.16
CA TYR A 76 1.65 -0.85 -23.20
C TYR A 76 0.53 0.08 -23.63
N VAL A 77 0.57 1.34 -23.20
CA VAL A 77 -0.37 2.37 -23.66
C VAL A 77 -0.24 2.55 -25.18
N ASP A 78 0.98 2.61 -25.73
CA ASP A 78 1.19 2.76 -27.17
C ASP A 78 0.74 1.51 -27.96
N GLU A 79 1.00 0.30 -27.46
CA GLU A 79 0.53 -0.93 -28.09
C GLU A 79 -1.01 -1.01 -28.09
N LEU A 80 -1.67 -0.66 -26.97
CA LEU A 80 -3.13 -0.57 -26.92
C LEU A 80 -3.67 0.52 -27.85
N GLY A 81 -2.95 1.63 -28.00
CA GLY A 81 -3.28 2.71 -28.92
C GLY A 81 -3.25 2.29 -30.40
N LYS A 82 -2.62 1.17 -30.75
CA LYS A 82 -2.64 0.61 -32.12
C LYS A 82 -3.86 -0.27 -32.41
N LEU A 83 -4.65 -0.59 -31.40
CA LEU A 83 -5.81 -1.47 -31.51
C LEU A 83 -7.12 -0.67 -31.60
N ASP A 84 -8.16 -1.32 -32.10
CA ASP A 84 -9.54 -0.84 -32.00
C ASP A 84 -10.15 -1.44 -30.74
N LEU A 85 -10.04 -0.71 -29.64
CA LEU A 85 -10.63 -1.08 -28.36
C LEU A 85 -12.14 -0.87 -28.39
N LYS A 86 -12.86 -1.66 -27.58
CA LYS A 86 -14.31 -1.55 -27.43
C LYS A 86 -14.70 -0.11 -27.02
N PRO A 87 -15.69 0.52 -27.68
CA PRO A 87 -16.24 1.78 -27.20
C PRO A 87 -16.74 1.67 -25.76
N GLY A 88 -16.33 2.60 -24.91
CA GLY A 88 -16.58 2.60 -23.47
C GLY A 88 -15.61 1.75 -22.65
N CYS A 89 -14.54 1.21 -23.25
CA CYS A 89 -13.46 0.52 -22.52
C CYS A 89 -12.76 1.50 -21.55
N ILE A 90 -12.48 1.02 -20.34
CA ILE A 90 -11.72 1.75 -19.33
C ILE A 90 -10.36 1.09 -19.18
N VAL A 91 -9.30 1.85 -19.41
CA VAL A 91 -7.91 1.42 -19.18
C VAL A 91 -7.43 2.06 -17.88
N THR A 92 -6.85 1.27 -16.98
CA THR A 92 -6.29 1.73 -15.71
C THR A 92 -4.95 1.05 -15.47
N ASP A 93 -4.10 1.65 -14.65
CA ASP A 93 -2.86 1.04 -14.17
C ASP A 93 -2.88 0.81 -12.64
N VAL A 94 -1.75 0.34 -12.12
CA VAL A 94 -1.51 0.13 -10.68
C VAL A 94 -0.15 0.69 -10.23
N GLY A 95 0.47 1.53 -11.04
CA GLY A 95 1.83 2.03 -10.83
C GLY A 95 1.95 2.94 -9.61
N SER A 96 3.15 3.04 -9.04
CA SER A 96 3.40 3.84 -7.83
C SER A 96 3.61 5.34 -8.09
N THR A 97 3.72 5.75 -9.35
CA THR A 97 3.73 7.16 -9.80
C THR A 97 2.62 7.38 -10.82
N LYS A 98 2.07 8.59 -10.91
CA LYS A 98 0.84 8.84 -11.68
C LYS A 98 0.96 9.96 -12.70
N ALA A 99 1.75 11.01 -12.49
CA ALA A 99 1.79 12.16 -13.40
C ALA A 99 2.23 11.75 -14.82
N SER A 100 3.37 11.06 -14.95
CA SER A 100 3.86 10.56 -16.25
C SER A 100 2.92 9.55 -16.90
N VAL A 101 2.32 8.68 -16.07
CA VAL A 101 1.44 7.60 -16.53
C VAL A 101 0.13 8.15 -17.07
N VAL A 102 -0.50 9.09 -16.35
CA VAL A 102 -1.75 9.73 -16.79
C VAL A 102 -1.51 10.54 -18.05
N GLU A 103 -0.40 11.28 -18.14
CA GLU A 103 -0.04 12.03 -19.35
C GLU A 103 0.09 11.11 -20.56
N CYS A 104 0.79 9.97 -20.41
CA CYS A 104 0.87 8.96 -21.46
C CYS A 104 -0.51 8.37 -21.80
N GLY A 105 -1.31 8.04 -20.78
CA GLY A 105 -2.63 7.44 -20.92
C GLY A 105 -3.63 8.31 -21.69
N ARG A 106 -3.47 9.64 -21.67
CA ARG A 106 -4.29 10.57 -22.48
C ARG A 106 -4.27 10.27 -23.96
N ARG A 107 -3.24 9.59 -24.48
CA ARG A 107 -3.18 9.15 -25.89
C ARG A 107 -4.30 8.17 -26.26
N LEU A 108 -4.90 7.49 -25.29
CA LEU A 108 -6.06 6.63 -25.48
C LEU A 108 -7.39 7.39 -25.46
N ASN A 109 -7.41 8.59 -24.84
CA ASN A 109 -8.62 9.40 -24.74
C ASN A 109 -9.00 9.94 -26.12
N GLY A 110 -10.31 10.00 -26.41
CA GLY A 110 -10.85 10.52 -27.68
C GLY A 110 -11.20 9.47 -28.74
N ARG A 111 -10.95 8.19 -28.48
CA ARG A 111 -11.40 7.05 -29.31
C ARG A 111 -12.60 6.28 -28.73
N GLY A 112 -13.35 6.94 -27.84
CA GLY A 112 -14.39 6.27 -27.04
C GLY A 112 -13.83 5.43 -25.89
N VAL A 113 -12.53 5.56 -25.57
CA VAL A 113 -11.85 4.87 -24.45
C VAL A 113 -11.51 5.91 -23.39
N SER A 114 -11.52 5.51 -22.12
CA SER A 114 -11.09 6.35 -20.99
C SER A 114 -9.88 5.74 -20.30
N PHE A 115 -8.80 6.50 -20.15
CA PHE A 115 -7.71 6.14 -19.24
C PHE A 115 -7.92 6.78 -17.87
N ILE A 116 -7.83 6.00 -16.79
CA ILE A 116 -7.91 6.48 -15.41
C ILE A 116 -6.73 5.87 -14.65
N GLY A 117 -5.82 6.70 -14.15
CA GLY A 117 -4.67 6.20 -13.40
C GLY A 117 -5.08 5.57 -12.07
N GLY A 118 -4.37 4.52 -11.66
CA GLY A 118 -4.63 3.78 -10.42
C GLY A 118 -3.38 3.47 -9.62
N HIS A 119 -3.50 3.45 -8.29
CA HIS A 119 -2.45 3.03 -7.37
C HIS A 119 -3.06 2.35 -6.13
N PRO A 120 -3.11 1.01 -6.09
CA PRO A 120 -3.38 0.29 -4.85
C PRO A 120 -2.18 0.42 -3.91
N MET A 121 -2.36 1.10 -2.79
CA MET A 121 -1.33 1.28 -1.76
C MET A 121 -1.23 0.05 -0.85
N ALA A 122 -1.01 -1.11 -1.47
CA ALA A 122 -0.82 -2.40 -0.82
C ALA A 122 0.32 -3.16 -1.49
N GLY A 123 1.02 -3.99 -0.73
CA GLY A 123 2.12 -4.79 -1.25
C GLY A 123 2.53 -5.88 -0.27
N SER A 124 3.44 -6.74 -0.73
CA SER A 124 4.10 -7.77 0.06
C SER A 124 5.57 -7.85 -0.33
N GLU A 125 6.38 -8.33 0.60
CA GLU A 125 7.76 -8.77 0.39
C GLU A 125 7.86 -9.97 -0.56
N LYS A 126 6.75 -10.69 -0.79
CA LYS A 126 6.66 -11.80 -1.76
C LYS A 126 6.24 -11.28 -3.12
N SER A 127 6.77 -11.91 -4.17
CA SER A 127 6.56 -11.52 -5.57
C SER A 127 5.94 -12.65 -6.37
N GLY A 128 5.41 -12.32 -7.55
CA GLY A 128 4.83 -13.28 -8.49
C GLY A 128 3.36 -13.61 -8.23
N VAL A 129 2.77 -14.34 -9.17
CA VAL A 129 1.37 -14.79 -9.09
C VAL A 129 1.14 -15.73 -7.91
N GLU A 130 2.18 -16.42 -7.49
CA GLU A 130 2.15 -17.40 -6.42
C GLU A 130 1.84 -16.77 -5.05
N ALA A 131 2.15 -15.47 -4.91
CA ALA A 131 1.89 -14.66 -3.72
C ALA A 131 0.57 -13.88 -3.80
N ALA A 132 -0.17 -13.97 -4.92
CA ALA A 132 -1.44 -13.28 -5.09
C ALA A 132 -2.49 -13.74 -4.08
N THR A 133 -3.32 -12.81 -3.60
CA THR A 133 -4.39 -13.09 -2.65
C THR A 133 -5.54 -12.09 -2.81
N SER A 134 -6.78 -12.57 -2.71
CA SER A 134 -7.98 -11.72 -2.83
C SER A 134 -8.12 -10.70 -1.70
N ILE A 135 -7.40 -10.90 -0.58
CA ILE A 135 -7.46 -10.02 0.58
C ILE A 135 -6.37 -8.93 0.60
N LEU A 136 -5.53 -8.84 -0.44
CA LEU A 136 -4.35 -7.97 -0.46
C LEU A 136 -4.73 -6.50 -0.24
N PHE A 137 -5.82 -6.07 -0.86
CA PHE A 137 -6.27 -4.68 -0.88
C PHE A 137 -7.28 -4.34 0.21
N GLU A 138 -7.72 -5.33 1.01
CA GLU A 138 -8.76 -5.10 2.00
C GLU A 138 -8.33 -4.02 3.00
N ASN A 139 -9.12 -2.95 3.04
CA ASN A 139 -8.89 -1.78 3.88
C ASN A 139 -7.58 -1.01 3.59
N ALA A 140 -6.90 -1.30 2.48
CA ALA A 140 -5.84 -0.46 1.95
C ALA A 140 -6.45 0.71 1.17
N TYR A 141 -5.69 1.78 0.98
CA TYR A 141 -6.09 2.84 0.05
C TYR A 141 -5.88 2.37 -1.39
N TYR A 142 -6.85 2.66 -2.25
CA TYR A 142 -6.67 2.58 -3.70
C TYR A 142 -6.92 3.98 -4.25
N VAL A 143 -5.86 4.61 -4.74
CA VAL A 143 -5.93 5.94 -5.30
C VAL A 143 -6.27 5.86 -6.78
N LEU A 144 -7.28 6.62 -7.20
CA LEU A 144 -7.60 6.87 -8.60
C LEU A 144 -7.23 8.30 -8.95
N THR A 145 -6.68 8.51 -10.14
CA THR A 145 -6.28 9.82 -10.64
C THR A 145 -7.03 10.19 -11.90
N PRO A 146 -8.35 10.49 -11.80
CA PRO A 146 -9.08 11.06 -12.92
C PRO A 146 -8.54 12.46 -13.25
N ASP A 147 -8.64 12.88 -14.50
CA ASP A 147 -8.33 14.24 -14.93
C ASP A 147 -9.59 14.96 -15.45
N ALA A 148 -9.42 16.23 -15.86
CA ALA A 148 -10.54 17.06 -16.35
C ALA A 148 -11.25 16.49 -17.58
N THR A 149 -10.63 15.54 -18.30
CA THR A 149 -11.22 14.90 -19.48
C THR A 149 -11.93 13.58 -19.15
N THR A 150 -11.76 13.09 -17.92
CA THR A 150 -12.35 11.83 -17.47
C THR A 150 -13.86 11.95 -17.32
N GLN A 151 -14.61 11.12 -18.05
CA GLN A 151 -16.06 11.08 -17.93
C GLN A 151 -16.47 10.50 -16.56
N GLN A 152 -17.40 11.16 -15.88
CA GLN A 152 -17.87 10.72 -14.56
C GLN A 152 -18.44 9.29 -14.59
N GLU A 153 -19.15 8.93 -15.66
CA GLU A 153 -19.69 7.58 -15.84
C GLU A 153 -18.57 6.52 -15.89
N ALA A 154 -17.44 6.80 -16.56
CA ALA A 154 -16.31 5.89 -16.61
C ALA A 154 -15.66 5.72 -15.23
N LEU A 155 -15.52 6.82 -14.48
CA LEU A 155 -15.01 6.79 -13.11
C LEU A 155 -15.92 5.98 -12.18
N ASP A 156 -17.24 6.16 -12.27
CA ASP A 156 -18.20 5.45 -11.44
C ASP A 156 -18.25 3.96 -11.75
N ARG A 157 -18.15 3.58 -13.04
CA ARG A 157 -18.03 2.18 -13.47
C ARG A 157 -16.76 1.53 -12.93
N LEU A 158 -15.62 2.24 -12.95
CA LEU A 158 -14.37 1.73 -12.37
C LEU A 158 -14.48 1.59 -10.85
N LYS A 159 -15.04 2.59 -10.16
CA LYS A 159 -15.28 2.51 -8.70
C LYS A 159 -16.18 1.33 -8.34
N ALA A 160 -17.26 1.11 -9.08
CA ALA A 160 -18.17 -0.01 -8.87
C ALA A 160 -17.47 -1.36 -9.01
N LEU A 161 -16.62 -1.51 -10.03
CA LEU A 161 -15.79 -2.72 -10.19
C LEU A 161 -14.83 -2.91 -9.01
N LEU A 162 -14.16 -1.83 -8.59
CA LEU A 162 -13.15 -1.87 -7.52
C LEU A 162 -13.75 -2.13 -6.13
N VAL A 163 -15.07 -2.07 -5.92
CA VAL A 163 -15.72 -2.49 -4.66
C VAL A 163 -15.35 -3.93 -4.28
N HIS A 164 -15.14 -4.82 -5.26
CA HIS A 164 -14.74 -6.21 -4.99
C HIS A 164 -13.36 -6.33 -4.31
N THR A 165 -12.52 -5.31 -4.39
CA THR A 165 -11.21 -5.27 -3.71
C THR A 165 -11.34 -4.96 -2.22
N LYS A 166 -12.48 -4.38 -1.79
CA LYS A 166 -12.71 -3.82 -0.45
C LYS A 166 -11.65 -2.81 -0.01
N ALA A 167 -10.98 -2.18 -0.97
CA ALA A 167 -10.08 -1.06 -0.73
C ALA A 167 -10.89 0.23 -0.48
N HIS A 168 -10.27 1.19 0.21
CA HIS A 168 -10.77 2.55 0.33
C HIS A 168 -10.42 3.32 -0.93
N ILE A 169 -11.38 3.44 -1.84
CA ILE A 169 -11.19 4.16 -3.10
C ILE A 169 -11.20 5.66 -2.83
N VAL A 170 -10.11 6.34 -3.18
CA VAL A 170 -9.99 7.79 -3.10
C VAL A 170 -9.61 8.36 -4.46
N SER A 171 -9.96 9.62 -4.71
CA SER A 171 -9.64 10.31 -5.95
C SER A 171 -8.79 11.54 -5.65
N VAL A 172 -7.66 11.68 -6.35
CA VAL A 172 -6.74 12.82 -6.24
C VAL A 172 -6.20 13.13 -7.63
N ASP A 173 -5.75 14.35 -7.89
CA ASP A 173 -5.05 14.64 -9.14
C ASP A 173 -3.65 13.98 -9.17
N ALA A 174 -3.15 13.72 -10.37
CA ALA A 174 -1.94 12.93 -10.57
C ALA A 174 -0.67 13.63 -10.04
N GLU A 175 -0.62 14.96 -10.06
CA GLU A 175 0.52 15.74 -9.54
C GLU A 175 0.54 15.71 -8.02
N SER A 176 -0.58 16.01 -7.36
CA SER A 176 -0.73 15.90 -5.91
C SER A 176 -0.44 14.49 -5.40
N HIS A 177 -0.87 13.46 -6.13
CA HIS A 177 -0.50 12.08 -5.79
C HIS A 177 1.02 11.91 -5.71
N ASP A 178 1.74 12.33 -6.74
CA ASP A 178 3.18 12.14 -6.86
C ASP A 178 3.97 13.01 -5.87
N GLU A 179 3.45 14.19 -5.52
CA GLU A 179 3.96 15.01 -4.42
C GLU A 179 3.79 14.33 -3.06
N ILE A 180 2.58 13.88 -2.73
CA ILE A 180 2.25 13.22 -1.47
C ILE A 180 3.06 11.93 -1.32
N VAL A 181 2.96 11.01 -2.29
CA VAL A 181 3.67 9.71 -2.26
C VAL A 181 5.18 9.92 -2.37
N GLY A 182 5.62 10.95 -3.07
CA GLY A 182 7.01 11.43 -3.07
C GLY A 182 7.54 11.65 -1.66
N ALA A 183 6.79 12.39 -0.84
CA ALA A 183 7.19 12.72 0.52
C ALA A 183 7.03 11.54 1.50
N ILE A 184 5.91 10.81 1.46
CA ILE A 184 5.59 9.80 2.48
C ILE A 184 6.12 8.39 2.17
N SER A 185 6.57 8.15 0.93
CA SER A 185 7.06 6.83 0.49
C SER A 185 8.41 6.93 -0.22
N HIS A 186 8.52 7.74 -1.28
CA HIS A 186 9.70 7.69 -2.14
C HIS A 186 10.96 8.26 -1.47
N LEU A 187 10.87 9.44 -0.86
CA LEU A 187 11.97 10.03 -0.10
C LEU A 187 12.45 9.11 1.04
N PRO A 188 11.57 8.56 1.91
CA PRO A 188 11.97 7.59 2.93
C PRO A 188 12.81 6.41 2.40
N HIS A 189 12.52 5.89 1.20
CA HIS A 189 13.33 4.82 0.60
C HIS A 189 14.73 5.29 0.21
N ILE A 190 14.86 6.51 -0.34
CA ILE A 190 16.18 7.09 -0.64
C ILE A 190 16.98 7.24 0.66
N ILE A 191 16.37 7.78 1.72
CA ILE A 191 17.04 7.99 3.00
C ILE A 191 17.45 6.65 3.63
N ALA A 192 16.59 5.63 3.60
CA ALA A 192 16.92 4.31 4.10
C ALA A 192 18.13 3.69 3.37
N VAL A 193 18.19 3.80 2.04
CA VAL A 193 19.32 3.33 1.23
C VAL A 193 20.59 4.13 1.53
N ALA A 194 20.49 5.45 1.68
CA ALA A 194 21.62 6.31 2.02
C ALA A 194 22.21 5.94 3.40
N LEU A 195 21.36 5.75 4.42
CA LEU A 195 21.76 5.33 5.76
C LEU A 195 22.49 3.97 5.75
N VAL A 196 21.94 2.97 5.05
CA VAL A 196 22.57 1.65 4.93
C VAL A 196 23.94 1.76 4.24
N ASN A 197 24.04 2.53 3.15
CA ASN A 197 25.30 2.71 2.44
C ASN A 197 26.35 3.46 3.27
N GLN A 198 25.94 4.41 4.11
CA GLN A 198 26.85 5.12 5.01
C GLN A 198 27.44 4.16 6.06
N ILE A 199 26.59 3.36 6.72
CA ILE A 199 27.06 2.35 7.70
C ILE A 199 27.92 1.28 7.02
N ARG A 200 27.57 0.86 5.79
CA ARG A 200 28.42 -0.05 5.01
C ARG A 200 29.82 0.52 4.82
N GLY A 201 29.94 1.81 4.47
CA GLY A 201 31.23 2.48 4.32
C GLY A 201 32.07 2.44 5.60
N TYR A 202 31.49 2.75 6.76
CA TYR A 202 32.21 2.66 8.03
C TYR A 202 32.58 1.21 8.42
N ASN A 203 31.75 0.24 8.01
CA ASN A 203 32.01 -1.18 8.26
C ASN A 203 33.25 -1.70 7.51
N GLU A 204 33.65 -1.07 6.41
CA GLU A 204 34.89 -1.42 5.69
C GLU A 204 36.15 -1.19 6.56
N GLU A 205 36.09 -0.24 7.49
CA GLU A 205 37.16 0.06 8.45
C GLU A 205 36.97 -0.68 9.79
N ASN A 206 35.73 -0.87 10.23
CA ASN A 206 35.41 -1.47 11.52
C ASN A 206 34.15 -2.37 11.47
N GLY A 207 34.35 -3.69 11.52
CA GLY A 207 33.27 -4.69 11.46
C GLY A 207 32.23 -4.63 12.60
N LEU A 208 32.45 -3.81 13.63
CA LEU A 208 31.47 -3.59 14.69
C LEU A 208 30.22 -2.84 14.18
N TYR A 209 30.33 -2.05 13.11
CA TYR A 209 29.18 -1.32 12.57
C TYR A 209 28.07 -2.28 12.12
N GLU A 210 28.40 -3.37 11.43
CA GLU A 210 27.42 -4.41 11.07
C GLU A 210 26.86 -5.11 12.31
N SER A 211 27.73 -5.47 13.26
CA SER A 211 27.34 -6.23 14.45
C SER A 211 26.38 -5.44 15.37
N LEU A 212 26.57 -4.12 15.45
CA LEU A 212 25.79 -3.24 16.32
C LEU A 212 24.60 -2.58 15.60
N ALA A 213 24.52 -2.65 14.27
CA ALA A 213 23.39 -2.19 13.46
C ALA A 213 22.14 -3.09 13.56
N ALA A 214 21.90 -3.68 14.73
CA ALA A 214 20.73 -4.50 15.04
C ALA A 214 19.56 -3.64 15.59
N GLY A 215 18.38 -4.25 15.76
CA GLY A 215 17.20 -3.60 16.35
C GLY A 215 16.70 -2.41 15.52
N GLY A 216 16.64 -1.22 16.14
CA GLY A 216 16.01 -0.03 15.55
C GLY A 216 16.60 0.41 14.21
N PHE A 217 17.92 0.22 13.99
CA PHE A 217 18.52 0.52 12.69
C PHE A 217 17.94 -0.37 11.59
N ARG A 218 17.85 -1.68 11.84
CA ARG A 218 17.27 -2.66 10.91
C ARG A 218 15.79 -2.38 10.65
N ASP A 219 15.05 -1.90 11.65
CA ASP A 219 13.64 -1.56 11.49
C ASP A 219 13.42 -0.32 10.62
N ILE A 220 14.18 0.75 10.86
CA ILE A 220 14.13 1.99 10.07
C ILE A 220 14.57 1.73 8.62
N THR A 221 15.59 0.90 8.44
CA THR A 221 16.17 0.62 7.12
C THR A 221 15.59 -0.59 6.41
N ARG A 222 14.58 -1.26 6.97
CA ARG A 222 13.94 -2.45 6.39
C ARG A 222 13.55 -2.27 4.92
N ILE A 223 13.12 -1.07 4.55
CA ILE A 223 12.67 -0.75 3.19
C ILE A 223 13.81 -0.59 2.17
N ALA A 224 15.07 -0.51 2.62
CA ALA A 224 16.24 -0.48 1.73
C ALA A 224 16.45 -1.83 1.00
N SER A 225 15.87 -2.92 1.49
CA SER A 225 15.88 -4.24 0.84
C SER A 225 14.78 -4.42 -0.23
N SER A 226 14.09 -3.36 -0.61
CA SER A 226 13.07 -3.41 -1.66
C SER A 226 13.68 -3.68 -3.05
N ASP A 227 12.85 -4.11 -4.00
CA ASP A 227 13.31 -4.46 -5.36
C ASP A 227 13.99 -3.26 -6.06
N PRO A 228 15.27 -3.38 -6.46
CA PRO A 228 16.03 -2.25 -6.99
C PRO A 228 15.56 -1.81 -8.38
N VAL A 229 14.98 -2.71 -9.18
CA VAL A 229 14.50 -2.38 -10.54
C VAL A 229 13.20 -1.58 -10.45
N VAL A 230 12.27 -2.00 -9.58
CA VAL A 230 11.04 -1.25 -9.30
C VAL A 230 11.36 0.13 -8.76
N TRP A 231 12.25 0.23 -7.77
CA TRP A 231 12.62 1.50 -7.17
C TRP A 231 13.38 2.42 -8.13
N ARG A 232 14.26 1.90 -8.99
CA ARG A 232 14.85 2.70 -10.08
C ARG A 232 13.77 3.40 -10.90
N ASP A 233 12.75 2.67 -11.34
CA ASP A 233 11.70 3.21 -12.19
C ASP A 233 10.85 4.25 -11.46
N ILE A 234 10.49 4.00 -10.19
CA ILE A 234 9.76 4.95 -9.35
C ILE A 234 10.55 6.26 -9.19
N LEU A 235 11.83 6.17 -8.83
CA LEU A 235 12.65 7.35 -8.56
C LEU A 235 12.92 8.17 -9.82
N ILE A 236 13.11 7.52 -10.98
CA ILE A 236 13.24 8.22 -12.27
C ILE A 236 11.94 8.92 -12.66
N ASN A 237 10.79 8.25 -12.50
CA ASN A 237 9.49 8.82 -12.85
C ASN A 237 9.10 10.00 -11.96
N ASN A 238 9.44 9.97 -10.66
CA ASN A 238 9.14 11.05 -9.73
C ASN A 238 10.31 12.03 -9.47
N ARG A 239 11.31 12.06 -10.37
CA ARG A 239 12.59 12.77 -10.14
C ARG A 239 12.42 14.25 -9.79
N THR A 240 11.47 14.94 -10.42
CA THR A 240 11.28 16.39 -10.24
C THR A 240 10.81 16.71 -8.83
N VAL A 241 9.82 15.96 -8.33
CA VAL A 241 9.34 16.05 -6.95
C VAL A 241 10.47 15.69 -5.97
N LEU A 242 11.17 14.59 -6.24
CA LEU A 242 12.23 14.09 -5.37
C LEU A 242 13.41 15.06 -5.24
N LEU A 243 13.80 15.74 -6.32
CA LEU A 243 14.87 16.75 -6.27
C LEU A 243 14.54 17.92 -5.35
N LYS A 244 13.27 18.34 -5.29
CA LYS A 244 12.81 19.36 -4.34
C LYS A 244 12.87 18.82 -2.91
N LEU A 245 12.28 17.65 -2.67
CA LEU A 245 12.25 17.00 -1.36
C LEU A 245 13.64 16.71 -0.79
N LEU A 246 14.60 16.33 -1.62
CA LEU A 246 15.99 16.10 -1.20
C LEU A 246 16.69 17.40 -0.79
N LYS A 247 16.40 18.53 -1.43
CA LYS A 247 16.92 19.84 -1.01
C LYS A 247 16.32 20.26 0.34
N ASP A 248 15.02 20.03 0.52
CA ASP A 248 14.35 20.30 1.80
C ASP A 248 14.94 19.42 2.92
N TRP A 249 15.23 18.15 2.64
CA TRP A 249 15.91 17.23 3.56
C TRP A 249 17.34 17.68 3.90
N GLN A 250 18.11 18.13 2.89
CA GLN A 250 19.45 18.68 3.10
C GLN A 250 19.41 19.89 4.03
N ALA A 251 18.49 20.82 3.82
CA ALA A 251 18.32 21.98 4.69
C ALA A 251 17.94 21.58 6.12
N GLY A 252 17.07 20.57 6.29
CA GLY A 252 16.73 20.03 7.60
C GLY A 252 17.92 19.38 8.31
N THR A 253 18.78 18.69 7.57
CA THR A 253 20.01 18.08 8.11
C THR A 253 21.02 19.16 8.52
N GLU A 254 21.22 20.19 7.68
CA GLU A 254 22.11 21.33 7.96
C GLU A 254 21.67 22.09 9.22
N LYS A 255 20.35 22.27 9.42
CA LYS A 255 19.81 22.85 10.65
C LYS A 255 20.24 22.05 11.88
N PHE A 256 20.17 20.72 11.82
CA PHE A 256 20.63 19.87 12.93
C PHE A 256 22.15 19.94 13.15
N VAL A 257 22.94 20.08 12.09
CA VAL A 257 24.38 20.34 12.21
C VAL A 257 24.63 21.59 13.04
N HIS A 258 23.99 22.72 12.71
CA HIS A 258 24.16 23.97 13.47
C HIS A 258 23.67 23.89 14.92
N ILE A 259 22.57 23.16 15.19
CA ILE A 259 22.09 22.92 16.55
C ILE A 259 23.15 22.17 17.38
N LEU A 260 23.80 21.16 16.78
CA LEU A 260 24.85 20.38 17.44
C LEU A 260 26.14 21.19 17.62
N GLU A 261 26.58 21.94 16.60
CA GLU A 261 27.77 22.81 16.68
C GLU A 261 27.65 23.90 17.74
N SER A 262 26.42 24.36 18.01
CA SER A 262 26.12 25.35 19.04
C SER A 262 25.80 24.75 20.41
N GLU A 263 25.84 23.42 20.55
CA GLU A 263 25.51 22.68 21.77
C GLU A 263 24.12 23.06 22.35
N ASN A 264 23.17 23.41 21.48
CA ASN A 264 21.88 23.94 21.91
C ASN A 264 20.89 22.82 22.28
N GLY A 265 20.95 22.36 23.53
CA GLY A 265 20.09 21.30 24.07
C GLY A 265 18.59 21.59 23.98
N GLU A 266 18.15 22.82 24.25
CA GLU A 266 16.73 23.21 24.17
C GLU A 266 16.19 23.08 22.75
N ALA A 267 16.98 23.49 21.75
CA ALA A 267 16.61 23.33 20.35
C ALA A 267 16.50 21.86 19.94
N ILE A 268 17.37 20.98 20.45
CA ILE A 268 17.28 19.53 20.22
C ILE A 268 15.94 19.00 20.77
N GLU A 269 15.62 19.31 22.02
CA GLU A 269 14.38 18.84 22.67
C GLU A 269 13.12 19.28 21.89
N GLU A 270 13.10 20.53 21.43
CA GLU A 270 11.97 21.06 20.67
C GLU A 270 11.78 20.34 19.32
N GLU A 271 12.86 20.03 18.58
CA GLU A 271 12.72 19.26 17.33
C GLU A 271 12.11 17.87 17.56
N PHE A 272 12.55 17.18 18.62
CA PHE A 272 11.99 15.87 18.99
C PHE A 272 10.53 15.97 19.42
N LYS A 273 10.15 17.02 20.15
CA LYS A 273 8.77 17.26 20.57
C LYS A 273 7.85 17.53 19.38
N ILE A 274 8.24 18.43 18.48
CA ILE A 274 7.47 18.75 17.26
C ILE A 274 7.26 17.48 16.42
N ALA A 275 8.34 16.72 16.19
CA ALA A 275 8.27 15.46 15.45
C ALA A 275 7.37 14.42 16.16
N GLY A 276 7.49 14.31 17.48
CA GLY A 276 6.69 13.42 18.31
C GLY A 276 5.19 13.75 18.27
N GLU A 277 4.83 15.03 18.37
CA GLU A 277 3.45 15.52 18.28
C GLU A 277 2.83 15.28 16.90
N PHE A 278 3.58 15.52 15.82
CA PHE A 278 3.09 15.21 14.48
C PHE A 278 2.93 13.70 14.26
N ARG A 279 3.93 12.91 14.66
CA ARG A 279 3.87 11.45 14.60
C ARG A 279 2.73 10.88 15.44
N GLY A 280 2.48 11.41 16.62
CA GLY A 280 1.39 10.98 17.51
C GLY A 280 0.00 11.21 16.93
N ARG A 281 -0.15 12.17 16.00
CA ARG A 281 -1.39 12.42 15.26
C ARG A 281 -1.55 11.50 14.04
N MET A 282 -0.47 10.84 13.59
CA MET A 282 -0.56 9.94 12.44
C MET A 282 -1.44 8.73 12.77
N PRO A 283 -2.26 8.27 11.82
CA PRO A 283 -2.98 7.02 11.99
C PRO A 283 -1.98 5.86 12.19
N GLU A 284 -1.99 5.18 13.34
CA GLU A 284 -1.21 3.96 13.53
C GLU A 284 -1.64 2.92 12.49
N ARG A 285 -0.72 2.45 11.62
CA ARG A 285 -0.92 1.45 10.52
C ARG A 285 -2.36 0.90 10.45
N ARG A 286 -3.24 1.67 9.83
CA ARG A 286 -4.63 1.30 9.62
C ARG A 286 -4.73 0.48 8.33
N LYS A 287 -4.81 -0.84 8.45
CA LYS A 287 -5.75 -1.55 7.58
C LYS A 287 -7.13 -1.09 8.03
N GLY A 288 -7.67 -0.08 7.37
CA GLY A 288 -9.01 0.42 7.61
C GLY A 288 -9.07 1.65 8.47
N ILE A 289 -9.36 2.79 7.84
CA ILE A 289 -10.00 3.88 8.56
C ILE A 289 -11.43 3.45 8.85
N ILE A 290 -11.57 2.70 9.92
CA ILE A 290 -12.61 3.01 10.89
C ILE A 290 -11.81 3.68 12.01
N LEU A 291 -12.09 4.96 12.29
CA LEU A 291 -11.73 5.51 13.58
C LEU A 291 -12.38 4.58 14.62
N SER A 292 -11.62 3.66 15.22
CA SER A 292 -12.07 3.04 16.46
C SER A 292 -12.02 4.13 17.51
N THR A 293 -13.10 4.90 17.60
CA THR A 293 -13.32 5.87 18.67
C THR A 293 -13.57 5.20 20.02
N TYR A 294 -13.69 3.87 20.02
CA TYR A 294 -14.12 3.06 21.14
C TYR A 294 -13.02 2.05 21.46
N GLU A 295 -12.34 2.27 22.58
CA GLU A 295 -11.21 1.46 23.01
C GLU A 295 -11.35 1.15 24.49
N CYS A 296 -10.77 0.02 24.90
CA CYS A 296 -10.49 -0.26 26.30
C CYS A 296 -9.13 -0.91 26.46
N TYR A 297 -8.60 -0.82 27.67
CA TYR A 297 -7.28 -1.30 28.06
C TYR A 297 -7.46 -2.37 29.12
N VAL A 298 -7.03 -3.58 28.81
CA VAL A 298 -7.16 -4.75 29.67
C VAL A 298 -5.78 -5.09 30.24
N ASN A 299 -5.62 -5.00 31.55
CA ASN A 299 -4.41 -5.46 32.20
C ASN A 299 -4.37 -6.99 32.15
N VAL A 300 -3.27 -7.54 31.63
CA VAL A 300 -3.06 -8.97 31.48
C VAL A 300 -1.73 -9.39 32.09
N ALA A 301 -1.73 -10.57 32.72
CA ALA A 301 -0.49 -11.20 33.16
C ALA A 301 0.25 -11.77 31.93
N ASP A 302 1.58 -11.64 31.91
CA ASP A 302 2.40 -12.17 30.82
C ASP A 302 2.60 -13.68 30.97
N HIS A 303 1.64 -14.45 30.46
CA HIS A 303 1.74 -15.90 30.35
C HIS A 303 1.13 -16.43 29.05
N PRO A 304 1.56 -17.61 28.57
CA PRO A 304 1.00 -18.22 27.37
C PRO A 304 -0.52 -18.36 27.43
N GLY A 305 -1.20 -17.99 26.34
CA GLY A 305 -2.64 -18.18 26.14
C GLY A 305 -3.53 -17.01 26.56
N ILE A 306 -3.04 -16.02 27.31
CA ILE A 306 -3.88 -14.93 27.86
C ILE A 306 -4.61 -14.12 26.78
N ILE A 307 -3.93 -13.81 25.67
CA ILE A 307 -4.49 -13.10 24.52
C ILE A 307 -5.56 -13.96 23.84
N GLY A 308 -5.30 -15.26 23.72
CA GLY A 308 -6.24 -16.22 23.13
C GLY A 308 -7.52 -16.37 23.94
N SER A 309 -7.43 -16.35 25.27
CA SER A 309 -8.59 -16.40 26.16
C SER A 309 -9.50 -15.19 25.95
N ILE A 310 -8.95 -13.96 25.99
CA ILE A 310 -9.73 -12.73 25.80
C ILE A 310 -10.37 -12.69 24.40
N ALA A 311 -9.60 -13.04 23.37
CA ALA A 311 -10.12 -13.09 22.00
C ALA A 311 -11.24 -14.13 21.84
N THR A 312 -11.13 -15.28 22.52
CA THR A 312 -12.15 -16.34 22.51
C THR A 312 -13.41 -15.90 23.25
N GLU A 313 -13.29 -15.25 24.40
CA GLU A 313 -14.43 -14.71 25.15
C GLU A 313 -15.23 -13.71 24.30
N LEU A 314 -14.54 -12.75 23.68
CA LEU A 314 -15.16 -11.78 22.78
C LEU A 314 -15.80 -12.46 21.56
N GLY A 315 -15.11 -13.42 20.93
CA GLY A 315 -15.62 -14.18 19.80
C GLY A 315 -16.89 -14.99 20.12
N ASN A 316 -16.94 -15.61 21.31
CA ASN A 316 -18.11 -16.36 21.78
C ASN A 316 -19.32 -15.44 22.01
N ALA A 317 -19.07 -14.21 22.45
CA ALA A 317 -20.09 -13.17 22.57
C ALA A 317 -20.44 -12.49 21.24
N ARG A 318 -19.81 -12.89 20.13
CA ARG A 318 -19.94 -12.28 18.79
C ARG A 318 -19.53 -10.80 18.74
N ILE A 319 -18.66 -10.37 19.64
CA ILE A 319 -18.11 -9.01 19.67
C ILE A 319 -16.90 -8.98 18.75
N ASN A 320 -16.96 -8.13 17.71
CA ASN A 320 -15.91 -8.07 16.70
C ASN A 320 -14.86 -7.01 17.04
N LEU A 321 -13.62 -7.44 17.26
CA LEU A 321 -12.48 -6.54 17.41
C LEU A 321 -12.11 -5.92 16.05
N SER A 322 -11.86 -4.61 16.07
CA SER A 322 -11.22 -3.91 14.95
C SER A 322 -9.69 -4.01 15.01
N ASN A 323 -9.14 -4.02 16.22
CA ASN A 323 -7.70 -4.11 16.46
C ASN A 323 -7.42 -4.66 17.87
N ILE A 324 -6.25 -5.28 18.03
CA ILE A 324 -5.71 -5.71 19.33
C ILE A 324 -4.22 -5.41 19.36
N ARG A 325 -3.76 -4.76 20.42
CA ARG A 325 -2.35 -4.39 20.57
C ARG A 325 -1.85 -4.63 21.99
N ILE A 326 -0.65 -5.19 22.10
CA ILE A 326 0.09 -5.22 23.36
C ILE A 326 0.84 -3.88 23.48
N ILE A 327 0.59 -3.16 24.56
CA ILE A 327 1.37 -1.98 24.95
C ILE A 327 2.41 -2.46 25.95
N GLU A 328 3.68 -2.38 25.56
CA GLU A 328 4.79 -2.80 26.42
C GLU A 328 4.89 -1.88 27.65
N SER A 329 4.86 -2.51 28.81
CA SER A 329 5.27 -1.94 30.08
C SER A 329 6.16 -2.99 30.73
N ARG A 330 7.48 -2.70 30.75
CA ARG A 330 8.65 -3.36 31.41
C ARG A 330 8.52 -4.79 31.93
N GLU A 331 9.63 -5.55 31.86
CA GLU A 331 9.78 -6.83 32.57
C GLU A 331 9.28 -6.71 34.04
N ASP A 332 8.45 -7.67 34.45
CA ASP A 332 7.79 -7.79 35.77
C ASP A 332 6.55 -6.90 36.05
N VAL A 333 5.95 -6.25 35.04
CA VAL A 333 4.67 -5.52 35.16
C VAL A 333 3.59 -6.18 34.28
N PRO A 334 2.31 -6.24 34.70
CA PRO A 334 1.23 -6.72 33.82
C PRO A 334 1.22 -5.96 32.49
N GLY A 335 1.25 -6.69 31.38
CA GLY A 335 1.12 -6.11 30.05
C GLY A 335 -0.28 -5.51 29.88
N VAL A 336 -0.41 -4.47 29.06
CA VAL A 336 -1.72 -3.86 28.78
C VAL A 336 -2.14 -4.22 27.36
N LEU A 337 -3.25 -4.94 27.23
CA LEU A 337 -3.91 -5.15 25.94
C LEU A 337 -4.85 -4.00 25.65
N ARG A 338 -4.56 -3.25 24.59
CA ARG A 338 -5.48 -2.30 24.00
C ARG A 338 -6.39 -3.04 23.02
N LEU A 339 -7.69 -3.02 23.31
CA LEU A 339 -8.75 -3.57 22.47
C LEU A 339 -9.49 -2.41 21.79
N SER A 340 -9.65 -2.47 20.48
CA SER A 340 -10.32 -1.42 19.71
C SER A 340 -11.57 -1.97 19.03
N PHE A 341 -12.67 -1.23 19.08
CA PHE A 341 -13.98 -1.63 18.56
C PHE A 341 -14.49 -0.68 17.46
N ARG A 342 -15.39 -1.18 16.60
CA ARG A 342 -15.99 -0.38 15.52
C ARG A 342 -17.17 0.45 15.98
N THR A 343 -17.86 0.01 17.03
CA THR A 343 -19.09 0.63 17.54
C THR A 343 -18.99 0.82 19.05
N GLN A 344 -19.72 1.80 19.60
CA GLN A 344 -19.85 1.99 21.05
C GLN A 344 -20.51 0.77 21.69
N GLU A 345 -21.47 0.15 20.99
CA GLU A 345 -22.18 -1.05 21.46
C GLU A 345 -21.22 -2.22 21.69
N ASP A 346 -20.30 -2.48 20.76
CA ASP A 346 -19.28 -3.53 20.92
C ASP A 346 -18.37 -3.26 22.12
N LEU A 347 -17.97 -1.99 22.34
CA LEU A 347 -17.19 -1.59 23.51
C LEU A 347 -17.96 -1.80 24.80
N ASP A 348 -19.21 -1.33 24.87
CA ASP A 348 -20.05 -1.46 26.07
C ASP A 348 -20.26 -2.95 26.43
N GLN A 349 -20.51 -3.80 25.44
CA GLN A 349 -20.62 -5.24 25.63
C GLN A 349 -19.29 -5.86 26.09
N ALA A 350 -18.16 -5.43 25.52
CA ALA A 350 -16.84 -5.91 25.92
C ALA A 350 -16.48 -5.50 27.36
N LEU A 351 -16.81 -4.28 27.78
CA LEU A 351 -16.61 -3.83 29.16
C LEU A 351 -17.40 -4.71 30.14
N VAL A 352 -18.67 -4.98 29.85
CA VAL A 352 -19.52 -5.85 30.69
C VAL A 352 -18.97 -7.27 30.75
N LEU A 353 -18.50 -7.80 29.62
CA LEU A 353 -17.99 -9.17 29.53
C LEU A 353 -16.65 -9.36 30.24
N LEU A 354 -15.72 -8.41 30.09
CA LEU A 354 -14.33 -8.57 30.54
C LEU A 354 -14.08 -8.07 31.97
N SER A 355 -14.81 -7.05 32.45
CA SER A 355 -14.62 -6.49 33.80
C SER A 355 -14.71 -7.49 34.97
N PRO A 356 -15.49 -8.59 34.91
CA PRO A 356 -15.52 -9.59 35.98
C PRO A 356 -14.19 -10.34 36.17
N ASN A 357 -13.44 -10.55 35.08
CA ASN A 357 -12.24 -11.39 35.05
C ASN A 357 -10.94 -10.60 34.89
N TYR A 358 -11.04 -9.35 34.40
CA TYR A 358 -9.89 -8.53 34.07
C TYR A 358 -10.06 -7.10 34.59
N SER A 359 -8.94 -6.43 34.85
CA SER A 359 -8.95 -5.00 35.12
C SER A 359 -8.98 -4.25 33.79
N VAL A 360 -10.15 -3.67 33.48
CA VAL A 360 -10.43 -2.97 32.22
C VAL A 360 -10.55 -1.46 32.47
N HIS A 361 -9.87 -0.67 31.67
CA HIS A 361 -9.86 0.80 31.70
C HIS A 361 -10.31 1.35 30.34
N LEU A 362 -10.83 2.58 30.30
CA LEU A 362 -11.18 3.28 29.04
C LEU A 362 -10.04 4.14 28.54
#